data_AF-A0A377F6S8-F1
#
_entry.id   AF-A0A377F6S8-F1
#
_cell.length_a   1.000
_cell.length_b   1.000
_cell.length_c   1.000
_cell.angle_alpha   90.00
_cell.angle_beta   90.00
_cell.angle_gamma   90.00
#
_symmetry.space_group_name_H-M   'P 1'
#
loop_
_entity.id
_entity.type
_entity.pdbx_description
1 polymer ?
#
loop_
_entity_poly.entity_id
_entity_poly.type
_entity_poly.pdbx_seq_one_letter_code
_entity_poly.pdbx_strand_id
1 'polypeptide(L)'
;MWSCLGLYIVFLTALEFKQELWGLVIVAAGFALLARRVVLSVDWTLLLVFMAMFIDVHLLTQLPALQGVLGNVSHLSEPGLWLTAIGLSQVISNVPSTILLLNYVPPSLLLVWAVNVGGFGLLPGSLANLIALRMANDRRIWWRFHLYSIPMLLWAALVGYVFVSYTPGQLGSGK
;
A
#
# COMPACT_ATOMS: atom_id res chain seq x y z
N MET A 1 -26.62 2.02 -3.04
CA MET A 1 -25.81 1.79 -1.82
C MET A 1 -26.10 0.42 -1.21
N TRP A 2 -27.36 0.11 -0.85
CA TRP A 2 -27.75 -1.19 -0.29
C TRP A 2 -27.43 -2.41 -1.17
N SER A 3 -27.63 -2.32 -2.49
CA SER A 3 -27.26 -3.40 -3.42
C SER A 3 -25.76 -3.69 -3.42
N CYS A 4 -24.92 -2.66 -3.29
CA CYS A 4 -23.46 -2.84 -3.20
C CYS A 4 -23.07 -3.53 -1.89
N LEU A 5 -23.69 -3.13 -0.78
CA LEU A 5 -23.46 -3.75 0.52
C LEU A 5 -23.89 -5.22 0.52
N GLY A 6 -25.06 -5.52 -0.04
CA GLY A 6 -25.55 -6.90 -0.17
C GLY A 6 -24.62 -7.78 -1.00
N LEU A 7 -24.20 -7.31 -2.19
CA LEU A 7 -23.24 -8.04 -3.03
C LEU A 7 -21.87 -8.21 -2.35
N TYR A 8 -21.43 -7.21 -1.57
CA TYR A 8 -20.20 -7.29 -0.80
C TYR A 8 -20.26 -8.36 0.29
N ILE A 9 -21.36 -8.45 1.04
CA ILE A 9 -21.55 -9.51 2.04
C ILE A 9 -21.55 -10.89 1.36
N VAL A 10 -22.27 -11.04 0.25
CA VAL A 10 -22.28 -12.30 -0.53
C VAL A 10 -20.87 -12.70 -0.96
N PHE A 11 -20.07 -11.74 -1.42
CA PHE A 11 -18.67 -11.99 -1.79
C PHE A 11 -17.82 -12.44 -0.61
N LEU A 12 -17.92 -11.76 0.54
CA LEU A 12 -17.17 -12.12 1.74
C LEU A 12 -17.54 -13.52 2.24
N THR A 13 -18.82 -13.86 2.24
CA THR A 13 -19.28 -15.20 2.60
C THR A 13 -18.74 -16.24 1.63
N ALA A 14 -18.79 -15.99 0.31
CA ALA A 14 -18.22 -16.90 -0.68
C ALA A 14 -16.71 -17.09 -0.52
N LEU A 15 -15.97 -16.03 -0.18
CA LEU A 15 -14.54 -16.10 0.16
C LEU A 15 -14.26 -16.97 1.39
N GLU A 16 -15.06 -16.82 2.45
CA GLU A 16 -14.93 -17.62 3.67
C GLU A 16 -15.15 -19.12 3.38
N PHE A 17 -16.04 -19.44 2.44
CA PHE A 17 -16.28 -20.81 1.96
C PHE A 17 -15.30 -21.30 0.88
N LYS A 18 -14.22 -20.56 0.56
CA LYS A 18 -13.25 -20.87 -0.51
C LYS A 18 -13.87 -21.01 -1.90
N GLN A 19 -14.94 -20.26 -2.15
CA GLN A 19 -15.64 -20.18 -3.43
C GLN A 19 -15.41 -18.81 -4.08
N GLU A 20 -14.16 -18.30 -4.06
CA GLU A 20 -13.84 -16.95 -4.54
C GLU A 20 -14.29 -16.69 -5.98
N LEU A 21 -14.14 -17.68 -6.87
CA LEU A 21 -14.50 -17.54 -8.28
C LEU A 21 -16.02 -17.37 -8.45
N TRP A 22 -16.82 -18.16 -7.74
CA TRP A 22 -18.28 -18.06 -7.77
C TRP A 22 -18.77 -16.77 -7.13
N GLY A 23 -18.16 -16.36 -6.01
CA GLY A 23 -18.42 -15.07 -5.40
C GLY A 23 -18.18 -13.93 -6.39
N LEU A 24 -17.05 -13.94 -7.10
CA LEU A 24 -16.72 -12.96 -8.12
C LEU A 24 -17.77 -12.92 -9.25
N VAL A 25 -18.16 -14.08 -9.77
CA VAL A 25 -19.17 -14.17 -10.84
C VAL A 25 -20.52 -13.62 -10.39
N ILE A 26 -20.97 -13.95 -9.18
CA ILE A 26 -22.25 -13.46 -8.63
C ILE A 26 -22.22 -11.94 -8.47
N VAL A 27 -21.12 -11.40 -7.94
CA VAL A 27 -20.93 -9.95 -7.80
C VAL A 27 -20.92 -9.27 -9.16
N ALA A 28 -20.15 -9.79 -10.11
CA ALA A 28 -20.03 -9.23 -11.46
C ALA A 28 -21.39 -9.24 -12.18
N ALA A 29 -22.12 -10.36 -12.13
CA ALA A 29 -23.47 -10.47 -12.69
C ALA A 29 -24.45 -9.53 -11.97
N GLY A 30 -24.41 -9.47 -10.64
CA GLY A 30 -25.25 -8.59 -9.84
C GLY A 30 -25.04 -7.12 -10.19
N PHE A 31 -23.78 -6.67 -10.30
CA PHE A 31 -23.46 -5.30 -10.71
C PHE A 31 -23.79 -5.03 -12.19
N ALA A 32 -23.58 -6.00 -13.08
CA ALA A 32 -23.92 -5.86 -14.50
C ALA A 32 -25.43 -5.67 -14.70
N LEU A 33 -26.26 -6.38 -13.93
CA LEU A 33 -27.73 -6.32 -14.01
C LEU A 33 -28.32 -5.11 -13.26
N LEU A 34 -27.87 -4.85 -12.03
CA LEU A 34 -28.48 -3.85 -11.14
C LEU A 34 -27.87 -2.45 -11.31
N ALA A 35 -26.60 -2.37 -11.73
CA ALA A 35 -25.82 -1.15 -11.60
C ALA A 35 -24.70 -1.03 -12.66
N ARG A 36 -25.00 -1.30 -13.94
CA ARG A 36 -24.03 -1.22 -15.06
C ARG A 36 -23.30 0.13 -15.12
N ARG A 37 -23.99 1.22 -14.77
CA ARG A 37 -23.41 2.57 -14.72
C ARG A 37 -22.31 2.70 -13.65
N VAL A 38 -22.42 1.96 -12.54
CA VAL A 38 -21.39 1.91 -11.49
C VAL A 38 -20.13 1.22 -12.00
N VAL A 39 -20.27 0.08 -12.67
CA VAL A 39 -19.15 -0.67 -13.28
C VAL A 39 -18.38 0.20 -14.27
N LEU A 40 -19.09 0.98 -15.09
CA LEU A 40 -18.47 1.90 -16.07
C LEU A 40 -17.81 3.12 -15.43
N SER A 41 -18.23 3.53 -14.23
CA SER A 41 -17.66 4.67 -13.51
C SER A 41 -16.41 4.34 -12.68
N VAL A 42 -16.02 3.06 -12.61
CA VAL A 42 -14.80 2.65 -11.92
C VAL A 42 -13.58 3.20 -12.66
N ASP A 43 -12.58 3.69 -11.92
CA ASP A 43 -11.27 4.06 -12.48
C ASP A 43 -10.48 2.77 -12.81
N TRP A 44 -10.79 2.18 -13.97
CA TRP A 44 -10.14 0.97 -14.49
C TRP A 44 -8.63 1.17 -14.69
N THR A 45 -8.20 2.40 -14.97
CA THR A 45 -6.77 2.73 -15.08
C THR A 45 -6.09 2.59 -13.72
N LEU A 46 -6.72 3.06 -12.63
CA LEU A 46 -6.19 2.87 -11.28
C LEU A 46 -6.12 1.38 -10.89
N LEU A 47 -7.16 0.59 -11.21
CA LEU A 47 -7.13 -0.86 -11.00
C LEU A 47 -5.99 -1.53 -11.76
N LEU A 48 -5.76 -1.14 -13.02
CA LEU A 48 -4.65 -1.67 -13.82
C LEU A 48 -3.30 -1.29 -13.22
N VAL A 49 -3.12 -0.04 -12.78
CA VAL A 49 -1.89 0.41 -12.09
C VAL A 49 -1.65 -0.42 -10.83
N PHE A 50 -2.69 -0.70 -10.05
CA PHE A 50 -2.57 -1.61 -8.91
C PHE A 50 -2.11 -3.01 -9.34
N MET A 51 -2.74 -3.62 -10.36
CA MET A 51 -2.33 -4.95 -10.85
C MET A 51 -0.88 -4.97 -11.34
N ALA A 52 -0.47 -3.97 -12.12
CA ALA A 52 0.90 -3.83 -12.61
C ALA A 52 1.90 -3.76 -11.44
N MET A 53 1.58 -2.98 -10.41
CA MET A 53 2.41 -2.84 -9.22
C MET A 53 2.60 -4.17 -8.44
N PHE A 54 1.57 -5.03 -8.38
CA PHE A 54 1.71 -6.38 -7.80
C PHE A 54 2.60 -7.29 -8.65
N ILE A 55 2.49 -7.21 -9.99
CA ILE A 55 3.36 -7.93 -10.92
C ILE A 55 4.80 -7.47 -10.76
N ASP A 56 5.03 -6.16 -10.69
CA ASP A 56 6.35 -5.56 -10.51
C ASP A 56 6.99 -6.05 -9.20
N VAL A 57 6.26 -6.01 -8.07
CA VAL A 57 6.76 -6.55 -6.80
C VAL A 57 7.12 -8.03 -6.91
N HIS A 58 6.26 -8.83 -7.54
CA HIS A 58 6.54 -10.25 -7.74
C HIS A 58 7.78 -10.49 -8.61
N LEU A 59 8.02 -9.65 -9.61
CA LEU A 59 9.22 -9.73 -10.43
C LEU A 59 10.46 -9.29 -9.65
N LEU A 60 10.34 -8.23 -8.83
CA LEU A 60 11.43 -7.73 -7.98
C LEU A 60 11.87 -8.76 -6.94
N THR A 61 10.96 -9.53 -6.33
CA THR A 61 11.32 -10.59 -5.37
C THR A 61 12.09 -11.74 -6.01
N GLN A 62 11.97 -11.94 -7.32
CA GLN A 62 12.71 -12.96 -8.07
C GLN A 62 14.12 -12.51 -8.50
N LEU A 63 14.45 -11.21 -8.38
CA LEU A 63 15.76 -10.70 -8.78
C LEU A 63 16.84 -11.07 -7.75
N PRO A 64 17.91 -11.78 -8.14
CA PRO A 64 18.96 -12.21 -7.20
C PRO A 64 19.65 -11.05 -6.47
N ALA A 65 19.81 -9.91 -7.15
CA ALA A 65 20.41 -8.72 -6.56
C ALA A 65 19.56 -8.17 -5.40
N LEU A 66 18.23 -8.19 -5.54
CA LEU A 66 17.31 -7.75 -4.48
C LEU A 66 17.25 -8.76 -3.34
N GLN A 67 17.31 -10.05 -3.62
CA GLN A 67 17.40 -11.08 -2.57
C GLN A 67 18.68 -10.92 -1.74
N GLY A 68 19.81 -10.58 -2.35
CA GLY A 68 21.06 -10.32 -1.64
C GLY A 68 21.03 -9.05 -0.78
N VAL A 69 20.43 -7.97 -1.28
CA VAL A 69 20.35 -6.69 -0.55
C VAL A 69 19.26 -6.72 0.53
N LEU A 70 18.05 -7.18 0.19
CA LEU A 70 16.91 -7.25 1.11
C LEU A 70 16.98 -8.45 2.08
N GLY A 71 17.72 -9.49 1.75
CA GLY A 71 17.98 -10.60 2.68
C GLY A 71 18.69 -10.15 3.97
N ASN A 72 19.41 -9.03 3.92
CA ASN A 72 20.03 -8.42 5.10
C ASN A 72 19.09 -7.50 5.90
N VAL A 73 17.91 -7.15 5.35
CA VAL A 73 16.95 -6.24 6.01
C VAL A 73 16.35 -6.87 7.26
N SER A 74 16.21 -8.20 7.29
CA SER A 74 15.80 -8.97 8.48
C SER A 74 16.78 -8.84 9.66
N HIS A 75 18.03 -8.48 9.39
CA HIS A 75 19.08 -8.30 10.39
C HIS A 75 19.32 -6.83 10.76
N LEU A 76 18.61 -5.88 10.13
CA LEU A 76 18.72 -4.47 10.47
C LEU A 76 18.15 -4.20 11.87
N SER A 77 18.76 -3.23 12.55
CA SER A 77 18.17 -2.65 13.76
C SER A 77 16.83 -1.99 13.44
N GLU A 78 15.97 -1.83 14.44
CA GLU A 78 14.68 -1.13 14.31
C GLU A 78 14.76 0.22 13.57
N PRO A 79 15.71 1.14 13.89
CA PRO A 79 15.87 2.37 13.11
C PRO A 79 16.35 2.13 11.67
N GLY A 80 17.16 1.10 11.43
CA GLY A 80 17.57 0.71 10.08
C GLY A 80 16.39 0.23 9.24
N LEU A 81 15.54 -0.61 9.81
CA LEU A 81 14.30 -1.07 9.18
C LEU A 81 13.33 0.10 8.95
N TRP A 82 13.18 1.01 9.92
CA TRP A 82 12.35 2.21 9.80
C TRP A 82 12.73 3.08 8.61
N LEU A 83 14.02 3.43 8.50
CA LEU A 83 14.52 4.27 7.40
C LEU A 83 14.46 3.55 6.05
N THR A 84 14.77 2.25 6.03
CA THR A 84 14.72 1.44 4.80
C THR A 84 13.29 1.32 4.28
N ALA A 85 12.32 1.06 5.17
CA ALA A 85 10.91 0.94 4.81
C ALA A 85 10.31 2.28 4.35
N ILE A 86 10.69 3.40 4.99
CA ILE A 86 10.36 4.74 4.49
C ILE A 86 10.93 4.94 3.09
N GLY A 87 12.24 4.69 2.90
CA GLY A 87 12.92 4.90 1.62
C GLY A 87 12.34 4.06 0.48
N LEU A 88 12.08 2.77 0.73
CA LEU A 88 11.42 1.91 -0.25
C LEU A 88 10.02 2.41 -0.59
N SER A 89 9.24 2.79 0.42
CA SER A 89 7.90 3.32 0.23
C SER A 89 7.90 4.59 -0.64
N GLN A 90 8.89 5.47 -0.51
CA GLN A 90 9.03 6.66 -1.36
C GLN A 90 9.25 6.34 -2.84
N VAL A 91 9.99 5.27 -3.13
CA VAL A 91 10.43 4.94 -4.49
C VAL A 91 9.43 4.03 -5.19
N ILE A 92 8.93 3.01 -4.51
CA ILE A 92 8.06 1.98 -5.08
C ILE A 92 6.58 2.29 -4.84
N SER A 93 6.24 2.97 -3.74
CA SER A 93 4.91 3.18 -3.13
C SER A 93 4.74 2.40 -1.81
N ASN A 94 3.85 2.89 -0.95
CA ASN A 94 3.51 2.31 0.35
C ASN A 94 3.01 0.85 0.29
N VAL A 95 1.99 0.55 -0.52
CA VAL A 95 1.41 -0.80 -0.67
C VAL A 95 2.42 -1.83 -1.20
N PRO A 96 3.11 -1.63 -2.33
CA PRO A 96 4.05 -2.61 -2.88
C PRO A 96 5.28 -2.81 -1.99
N SER A 97 5.76 -1.73 -1.36
CA SER A 97 6.88 -1.83 -0.41
C SER A 97 6.53 -2.66 0.80
N THR A 98 5.28 -2.57 1.27
CA THR A 98 4.77 -3.43 2.35
C THR A 98 4.79 -4.89 1.93
N ILE A 99 4.24 -5.21 0.76
CA ILE A 99 4.20 -6.59 0.24
C ILE A 99 5.62 -7.12 0.05
N LEU A 100 6.52 -6.32 -0.53
CA LEU A 100 7.92 -6.69 -0.74
C LEU A 100 8.62 -6.99 0.59
N LEU A 101 8.53 -6.10 1.59
CA LEU A 101 9.20 -6.24 2.87
C LEU A 101 8.64 -7.39 3.71
N LEU A 102 7.34 -7.70 3.61
CA LEU A 102 6.72 -8.84 4.31
C LEU A 102 7.23 -10.20 3.81
N ASN A 103 7.92 -10.26 2.67
CA ASN A 103 8.62 -11.50 2.25
C ASN A 103 9.94 -11.73 3.02
N TYR A 104 10.47 -10.71 3.70
CA TYR A 104 11.77 -10.75 4.36
C TYR A 104 11.70 -10.49 5.88
N VAL A 105 10.72 -9.72 6.35
CA VAL A 105 10.57 -9.29 7.73
C VAL A 105 9.16 -9.60 8.23
N PRO A 106 8.98 -10.06 9.48
CA PRO A 106 7.64 -10.31 10.03
C PRO A 106 6.79 -9.02 10.06
N PRO A 107 5.46 -9.16 9.93
CA PRO A 107 4.55 -8.03 10.08
C PRO A 107 4.68 -7.44 11.48
N SER A 108 4.98 -6.15 11.55
CA SER A 108 5.17 -5.41 12.81
C SER A 108 4.55 -4.02 12.73
N LEU A 109 4.24 -3.45 13.89
CA LEU A 109 3.73 -2.07 13.98
C LEU A 109 4.74 -1.09 13.37
N LEU A 110 6.04 -1.29 13.63
CA LEU A 110 7.10 -0.48 13.05
C LEU A 110 7.04 -0.47 11.52
N LEU A 111 6.91 -1.65 10.90
CA LEU A 111 6.84 -1.75 9.44
C LEU A 111 5.61 -1.00 8.89
N VAL A 112 4.43 -1.19 9.50
CA VAL A 112 3.18 -0.54 9.08
C VAL A 112 3.28 0.98 9.19
N TRP A 113 3.87 1.50 10.27
CA TRP A 113 4.08 2.94 10.40
C TRP A 113 5.12 3.45 9.41
N ALA A 114 6.25 2.77 9.24
CA ALA A 114 7.33 3.21 8.38
C ALA A 114 6.90 3.34 6.92
N VAL A 115 6.25 2.31 6.37
CA VAL A 115 5.79 2.32 4.97
C VAL A 115 4.70 3.38 4.73
N ASN A 116 3.84 3.65 5.71
CA ASN A 116 2.82 4.70 5.59
C ASN A 116 3.43 6.10 5.70
N VAL A 117 4.40 6.32 6.60
CA VAL A 117 5.15 7.57 6.69
C VAL A 117 5.90 7.84 5.39
N GLY A 118 6.50 6.81 4.78
CA GLY A 118 7.10 6.91 3.45
C GLY A 118 6.12 7.30 2.34
N GLY A 119 4.81 7.15 2.55
CA GLY A 119 3.80 7.62 1.61
C GLY A 119 3.69 9.14 1.51
N PHE A 120 4.22 9.91 2.46
CA PHE A 120 4.07 11.37 2.47
C PHE A 120 5.05 12.12 1.55
N GLY A 121 6.15 11.53 1.10
CA GLY A 121 7.22 12.34 0.48
C GLY A 121 7.00 12.62 -0.99
N LEU A 122 7.43 11.71 -1.85
CA LEU A 122 7.41 11.82 -3.29
C LEU A 122 6.05 11.41 -3.85
N LEU A 123 5.74 11.90 -5.05
CA LEU A 123 4.53 11.51 -5.77
C LEU A 123 4.36 10.00 -6.03
N PRO A 124 5.40 9.24 -6.44
CA PRO A 124 5.30 7.78 -6.51
C PRO A 124 5.13 7.12 -5.13
N GLY A 125 5.42 7.83 -4.04
CA GLY A 125 5.41 7.26 -2.69
C GLY A 125 4.04 6.77 -2.21
N SER A 126 2.95 7.26 -2.79
CA SER A 126 1.61 6.75 -2.52
C SER A 126 0.66 7.00 -3.68
N LEU A 127 -0.29 6.08 -3.87
CA LEU A 127 -1.38 6.27 -4.81
C LEU A 127 -2.27 7.47 -4.44
N ALA A 128 -2.38 7.81 -3.15
CA ALA A 128 -3.08 9.01 -2.72
C ALA A 128 -2.45 10.29 -3.31
N ASN A 129 -1.12 10.33 -3.44
CA ASN A 129 -0.40 11.46 -4.01
C ASN A 129 -0.69 11.59 -5.51
N LEU A 130 -0.72 10.47 -6.23
CA LEU A 130 -1.09 10.44 -7.66
C LEU A 130 -2.54 10.86 -7.89
N ILE A 131 -3.46 10.48 -7.00
CA ILE A 131 -4.86 10.92 -7.06
C ILE A 131 -4.95 12.43 -6.82
N ALA A 132 -4.24 12.96 -5.82
CA ALA A 132 -4.21 14.39 -5.52
C ALA A 132 -3.71 15.23 -6.72
N LEU A 133 -2.68 14.78 -7.43
CA LEU A 133 -2.24 15.42 -8.67
C LEU A 133 -3.32 15.42 -9.76
N ARG A 134 -3.98 14.27 -9.96
CA ARG A 134 -5.03 14.13 -10.98
C ARG A 134 -6.20 15.07 -10.69
N MET A 135 -6.55 15.28 -9.42
CA MET A 135 -7.62 16.19 -9.02
C MET A 135 -7.25 17.67 -9.19
N ALA A 136 -5.99 18.03 -9.01
CA ALA A 136 -5.57 19.42 -9.00
C ALA A 136 -5.45 20.07 -10.38
N ASN A 137 -5.35 19.29 -11.46
CA ASN A 137 -5.34 19.73 -12.87
C ASN A 137 -4.41 20.94 -13.19
N ASP A 138 -3.33 21.14 -12.42
CA ASP A 138 -2.34 22.22 -12.60
C ASP A 138 -0.92 21.65 -12.52
N ARG A 139 -0.10 21.90 -13.53
CA ARG A 139 1.29 21.42 -13.62
C ARG A 139 2.21 22.02 -12.55
N ARG A 140 1.86 23.18 -11.98
CA ARG A 140 2.62 23.81 -10.89
C ARG A 140 2.43 23.10 -9.54
N ILE A 141 1.43 22.24 -9.42
CA ILE A 141 1.21 21.51 -8.17
C ILE A 141 2.36 20.56 -7.85
N TRP A 142 3.12 20.10 -8.86
CA TRP A 142 4.26 19.20 -8.65
C TRP A 142 5.25 19.77 -7.64
N TRP A 143 5.60 21.06 -7.78
CA TRP A 143 6.51 21.74 -6.85
C TRP A 143 5.88 22.05 -5.50
N ARG A 144 4.62 22.52 -5.50
CA ARG A 144 3.90 22.83 -4.25
C ARG A 144 3.71 21.59 -3.39
N PHE A 145 3.40 20.46 -4.03
CA PHE A 145 3.26 19.18 -3.36
C PHE A 145 4.54 18.85 -2.59
N HIS A 146 5.69 18.77 -3.28
CA HIS A 146 6.97 18.43 -2.64
C HIS A 146 7.40 19.43 -1.56
N LEU A 147 7.03 20.72 -1.72
CA LEU A 147 7.30 21.74 -0.71
C LEU A 147 6.58 21.47 0.62
N TYR A 148 5.36 20.93 0.61
CA TYR A 148 4.63 20.56 1.83
C TYR A 148 4.90 19.13 2.28
N SER A 149 5.08 18.23 1.32
CA SER A 149 5.13 16.80 1.54
C SER A 149 6.48 16.34 2.12
N ILE A 150 7.60 16.97 1.72
CA ILE A 150 8.93 16.66 2.28
C ILE A 150 9.07 17.12 3.75
N PRO A 151 8.68 18.34 4.15
CA PRO A 151 8.64 18.69 5.57
C PRO A 151 7.71 17.79 6.38
N MET A 152 6.54 17.43 5.82
CA MET A 152 5.62 16.49 6.46
C MET A 152 6.25 15.10 6.64
N LEU A 153 6.98 14.60 5.63
CA LEU A 153 7.72 13.35 5.71
C LEU A 153 8.75 13.40 6.84
N LEU A 154 9.57 14.44 6.91
CA LEU A 154 10.60 14.57 7.94
C LEU A 154 9.99 14.63 9.34
N TRP A 155 8.92 15.41 9.49
CA TRP A 155 8.16 15.49 10.74
C TRP A 155 7.56 14.14 11.12
N ALA A 156 6.87 13.47 10.21
CA ALA A 156 6.24 12.17 10.45
C ALA A 156 7.26 11.04 10.67
N ALA A 157 8.42 11.09 10.01
CA ALA A 157 9.52 10.16 10.21
C ALA A 157 10.10 10.27 11.62
N LEU A 158 10.26 11.49 12.13
CA LEU A 158 10.77 11.73 13.48
C LEU A 158 9.73 11.39 14.54
N VAL A 159 8.54 11.99 14.45
CA VAL A 159 7.46 11.79 15.43
C VAL A 159 6.95 10.35 15.42
N GLY A 160 6.81 9.75 14.24
CA GLY A 160 6.39 8.35 14.09
C GLY A 160 7.38 7.37 14.70
N TYR A 161 8.69 7.58 14.48
CA TYR A 161 9.71 6.75 15.10
C TYR A 161 9.69 6.87 16.62
N VAL A 162 9.61 8.11 17.13
CA VAL A 162 9.48 8.39 18.56
C VAL A 162 8.26 7.68 19.14
N PHE A 163 7.09 7.84 18.52
CA PHE A 163 5.85 7.20 18.97
C PHE A 163 5.96 5.67 19.01
N VAL A 164 6.46 5.05 17.93
CA VAL A 164 6.65 3.60 17.85
C VAL A 164 7.64 3.12 18.91
N SER A 165 8.74 3.85 19.13
CA SER A 165 9.75 3.50 20.15
C SER A 165 9.23 3.61 21.60
N TYR A 166 8.28 4.52 21.85
CA TYR A 166 7.63 4.68 23.17
C TYR A 166 6.44 3.75 23.38
N THR A 167 6.10 2.89 22.41
CA THR A 167 4.99 1.92 22.52
C THR A 167 5.57 0.52 22.68
N PRO A 168 6.13 0.13 23.85
CA PRO A 168 7.04 -1.01 23.97
C PRO A 168 6.29 -2.36 24.05
N GLY A 169 4.96 -2.35 23.95
CA GLY A 169 4.11 -3.51 24.24
C GLY A 169 3.66 -4.35 23.02
N GLN A 170 4.01 -3.99 21.79
CA GLN A 170 3.58 -4.73 20.59
C GLN A 170 4.71 -5.06 19.60
N LEU A 171 5.95 -4.69 19.90
CA LEU A 171 7.13 -4.97 19.07
C LEU A 171 7.78 -6.34 19.37
N GLY A 172 7.27 -7.07 20.36
CA GLY A 172 7.77 -8.39 20.74
C GLY A 172 6.68 -9.27 21.34
N SER A 173 5.82 -9.86 20.50
CA SER A 173 5.21 -11.16 20.82
C SER A 173 4.78 -11.86 19.54
N GLY A 174 5.77 -12.48 18.91
CA GLY A 174 5.62 -13.50 17.88
C GLY A 174 6.75 -14.50 18.08
N LYS A 175 6.74 -15.17 19.24
CA LYS A 175 7.17 -16.57 19.25
C LYS A 175 6.08 -17.38 18.57
#